data_AF-A0A496PJA0-F1
#
_entry.id   AF-A0A496PJA0-F1
#
_cell.length_a   1.000
_cell.length_b   1.000
_cell.length_c   1.000
_cell.angle_alpha   90.00
_cell.angle_beta   90.00
_cell.angle_gamma   90.00
#
_symmetry.space_group_name_H-M   'P 1'
#
loop_
_entity.id
_entity.type
_entity.pdbx_description
1 polymer ?
#
loop_
_entity_poly.entity_id
_entity_poly.type
_entity_poly.pdbx_seq_one_letter_code
_entity_poly.pdbx_strand_id
1 'polypeptide(L)'
;MGDRTGTASAVRPTAVWIRVSVKAAVEVIKKTSPALWKSMQSYVLKGREAFVKWWDSSVPQWAKNLLGGVSAAGVYDALRWILGLD
;
A
#
# COMPACT_ATOMS: atom_id res chain seq x y z
N MET A 1 34.50 -24.80 -4.84
CA MET A 1 33.27 -25.42 -4.32
C MET A 1 32.37 -24.30 -3.84
N GLY A 2 31.14 -24.25 -4.36
CA GLY A 2 30.37 -23.02 -4.56
C GLY A 2 29.96 -22.28 -3.29
N ASP A 3 30.04 -20.96 -3.39
CA ASP A 3 29.52 -19.97 -2.45
C ASP A 3 28.04 -20.22 -2.16
N ARG A 4 27.76 -20.66 -0.93
CA ARG A 4 26.44 -20.57 -0.31
C ARG A 4 26.18 -19.10 0.03
N THR A 5 25.94 -18.29 -0.99
CA THR A 5 25.31 -16.99 -0.81
C THR A 5 23.84 -17.28 -0.59
N GLY A 6 23.50 -17.67 0.64
CA GLY A 6 22.12 -17.77 1.09
C GLY A 6 21.46 -16.45 0.74
N THR A 7 20.55 -16.51 -0.22
CA THR A 7 19.62 -15.45 -0.58
C THR A 7 19.16 -14.84 0.72
N ALA A 8 19.58 -13.60 0.98
CA ALA A 8 19.09 -12.84 2.10
C ALA A 8 17.58 -13.06 2.11
N SER A 9 17.07 -13.71 3.16
CA SER A 9 15.66 -13.72 3.49
C SER A 9 15.31 -12.26 3.69
N ALA A 10 15.06 -11.55 2.57
CA ALA A 10 14.46 -10.25 2.58
C ALA A 10 13.21 -10.48 3.40
N VAL A 11 13.22 -9.93 4.61
CA VAL A 11 12.08 -9.93 5.51
C VAL A 11 11.01 -9.20 4.72
N ARG A 12 10.28 -9.95 3.89
CA ARG A 12 9.05 -9.47 3.28
C ARG A 12 8.25 -9.10 4.51
N PRO A 13 7.96 -7.81 4.76
CA PRO A 13 7.06 -7.47 5.86
C PRO A 13 5.86 -8.39 5.65
N THR A 14 5.64 -9.30 6.61
CA THR A 14 4.60 -10.32 6.44
C THR A 14 3.33 -9.57 6.08
N ALA A 15 2.51 -10.09 5.17
CA ALA A 15 1.37 -9.33 4.61
C ALA A 15 0.50 -8.65 5.69
N VAL A 16 0.48 -9.22 6.90
CA VAL A 16 -0.08 -8.67 8.13
C VAL A 16 0.49 -7.30 8.53
N TRP A 17 1.82 -7.11 8.59
CA TRP A 17 2.44 -5.83 8.94
C TRP A 17 2.08 -4.73 7.95
N ILE A 18 2.09 -5.04 6.65
CA ILE A 18 1.67 -4.10 5.61
C ILE A 18 0.21 -3.69 5.82
N ARG A 19 -0.69 -4.65 6.08
CA ARG A 19 -2.11 -4.39 6.36
C ARG A 19 -2.30 -3.47 7.56
N VAL A 20 -1.57 -3.69 8.64
CA VAL A 20 -1.66 -2.86 9.86
C VAL A 20 -1.14 -1.44 9.60
N SER A 21 0.03 -1.29 8.97
CA SER A 21 0.59 0.02 8.62
C SER A 21 -0.32 0.80 7.67
N VAL A 22 -0.86 0.13 6.64
CA VAL A 22 -1.80 0.74 5.70
C VAL A 22 -3.08 1.16 6.40
N LYS A 23 -3.62 0.35 7.33
CA LYS A 23 -4.81 0.72 8.10
C LYS A 23 -4.59 1.98 8.92
N ALA A 24 -3.46 2.09 9.63
CA ALA A 24 -3.11 3.29 10.39
C ALA A 24 -2.96 4.53 9.48
N ALA A 25 -2.24 4.38 8.36
CA ALA A 25 -2.08 5.46 7.39
C ALA A 25 -3.43 5.88 6.78
N VAL A 26 -4.31 4.94 6.48
CA VAL A 26 -5.67 5.18 5.98
C VAL A 26 -6.50 5.97 6.98
N GLU A 27 -6.40 5.72 8.28
CA GLU A 27 -7.10 6.51 9.29
C GLU A 27 -6.62 7.97 9.33
N VAL A 28 -5.31 8.18 9.22
CA VAL A 28 -4.75 9.54 9.10
C VAL A 28 -5.25 10.20 7.81
N ILE A 29 -5.19 9.49 6.67
CA ILE A 29 -5.67 9.99 5.38
C ILE A 29 -7.16 10.33 5.44
N LYS A 30 -8.00 9.52 6.08
CA LYS A 30 -9.43 9.80 6.24
C LYS A 30 -9.68 11.11 7.00
N LYS A 31 -8.85 11.40 8.02
CA LYS A 31 -8.95 12.63 8.82
C LYS A 31 -8.41 13.86 8.07
N THR A 32 -7.27 13.71 7.39
CA THR A 32 -6.59 14.84 6.72
C THR A 32 -7.15 15.13 5.33
N SER A 33 -7.49 14.10 4.57
CA SER A 33 -7.97 14.19 3.19
C SER A 33 -8.99 13.10 2.87
N PRO A 34 -10.28 13.28 3.23
CA PRO A 34 -11.33 12.32 2.91
C PRO A 34 -11.54 12.16 1.40
N ALA A 35 -11.18 13.17 0.59
CA ALA A 35 -11.18 13.07 -0.87
C ALA A 35 -10.16 12.03 -1.36
N LEU A 36 -8.94 12.03 -0.81
CA LEU A 36 -7.91 11.04 -1.14
C LEU A 36 -8.38 9.63 -0.78
N TRP A 37 -9.03 9.45 0.37
CA TRP A 37 -9.61 8.16 0.76
C TRP A 37 -10.67 7.68 -0.25
N LYS A 38 -11.61 8.54 -0.66
CA LYS A 38 -12.61 8.19 -1.69
C LYS A 38 -11.95 7.81 -3.01
N SER A 39 -10.90 8.53 -3.42
CA SER A 39 -10.13 8.17 -4.61
C SER A 39 -9.45 6.81 -4.45
N MET A 40 -8.82 6.52 -3.31
CA MET A 40 -8.24 5.20 -3.04
C MET A 40 -9.27 4.09 -3.23
N GLN A 41 -10.46 4.24 -2.66
CA GLN A 41 -11.55 3.26 -2.83
C GLN A 41 -11.94 3.09 -4.31
N SER A 42 -12.15 4.20 -5.03
CA SER A 42 -12.53 4.18 -6.45
C SER A 42 -11.47 3.52 -7.32
N TYR A 43 -10.19 3.83 -7.11
CA TYR A 43 -9.10 3.26 -7.90
C TYR A 43 -8.78 1.82 -7.54
N VAL A 44 -8.97 1.41 -6.27
CA VAL A 44 -8.86 0.00 -5.88
C VAL A 44 -9.89 -0.85 -6.64
N LEU A 45 -11.12 -0.35 -6.78
CA LEU A 45 -12.16 -1.02 -7.56
C LEU A 45 -11.87 -1.08 -9.07
N LYS A 46 -11.09 -0.13 -9.60
CA LYS A 46 -10.66 -0.12 -11.01
C LYS A 46 -9.56 -1.13 -11.32
N GLY A 47 -8.97 -1.75 -10.30
CA GLY A 47 -7.90 -2.74 -10.45
C GLY A 47 -6.50 -2.21 -10.20
N ARG A 48 -5.57 -3.15 -10.02
CA ARG A 48 -4.19 -2.89 -9.54
C ARG A 48 -3.42 -1.92 -10.42
N GLU A 49 -3.47 -2.08 -11.74
CA GLU A 49 -2.72 -1.26 -12.68
C GLU A 49 -3.17 0.22 -12.63
N ALA A 50 -4.49 0.44 -12.71
CA ALA A 50 -5.07 1.77 -12.60
C ALA A 50 -4.76 2.42 -11.25
N PHE A 51 -4.79 1.64 -10.17
CA PHE A 51 -4.43 2.12 -8.83
C PHE A 51 -2.96 2.52 -8.75
N VAL A 52 -2.02 1.67 -9.18
CA VAL A 52 -0.58 1.97 -9.09
C VAL A 52 -0.24 3.22 -9.90
N LYS A 53 -0.76 3.33 -11.13
CA LYS A 53 -0.54 4.51 -11.98
C LYS A 53 -1.04 5.78 -11.31
N TRP A 54 -2.26 5.75 -10.77
CA TRP A 54 -2.83 6.88 -10.03
C TRP A 54 -2.07 7.17 -8.73
N TRP A 55 -1.64 6.15 -8.01
CA TRP A 55 -0.86 6.28 -6.78
C TRP A 55 0.42 7.06 -7.03
N ASP A 56 1.15 6.68 -8.08
CA ASP A 56 2.41 7.32 -8.40
C ASP A 56 2.22 8.76 -8.87
N SER A 57 1.18 9.04 -9.67
CA SER A 57 0.95 10.37 -10.24
C SER A 57 0.21 11.36 -9.33
N SER A 58 -0.71 10.89 -8.50
CA SER A 58 -1.73 11.73 -7.85
C SER A 58 -1.66 11.72 -6.33
N VAL A 59 -1.03 10.70 -5.72
CA VAL A 59 -0.90 10.67 -4.26
C VAL A 59 0.28 11.54 -3.83
N PRO A 60 0.05 12.54 -2.97
CA PRO A 60 1.11 13.44 -2.53
C PRO A 60 2.14 12.70 -1.68
N GLN A 61 3.39 13.19 -1.71
CA GLN A 61 4.53 12.52 -1.06
C GLN A 61 4.32 12.33 0.45
N TRP A 62 3.66 13.27 1.15
CA TRP A 62 3.37 13.13 2.57
C TRP A 62 2.54 11.87 2.88
N ALA A 63 1.58 11.52 2.00
CA ALA A 63 0.75 10.33 2.17
C ALA A 63 1.52 9.05 1.85
N LYS A 64 2.44 9.11 0.87
CA LYS A 64 3.37 8.00 0.59
C LYS A 64 4.35 7.77 1.76
N ASN A 65 4.81 8.84 2.40
CA ASN A 65 5.73 8.77 3.53
C ASN A 65 5.09 8.15 4.78
N LEU A 66 3.78 8.37 5.02
CA LEU A 66 3.03 7.71 6.11
C LEU A 66 3.06 6.19 6.01
N LEU A 67 3.21 5.66 4.79
CA LEU A 67 3.25 4.24 4.50
C LEU A 67 4.66 3.65 4.57
N GLY A 68 5.67 4.42 4.99
CA GLY A 68 6.98 3.90 5.33
C GLY A 68 7.70 3.16 4.18
N GLY A 69 7.43 3.53 2.93
CA GLY A 69 8.03 2.89 1.76
C GLY A 69 7.30 1.62 1.28
N VAL A 70 6.09 1.34 1.77
CA VAL A 70 5.23 0.30 1.17
C VAL A 70 4.97 0.66 -0.30
N SER A 71 5.22 -0.30 -1.19
CA SER A 71 4.99 -0.14 -2.62
C SER A 71 3.50 0.06 -2.92
N ALA A 72 3.18 0.80 -3.99
CA ALA A 72 1.79 1.02 -4.41
C ALA A 72 1.00 -0.30 -4.56
N ALA A 73 1.67 -1.36 -5.04
CA ALA A 73 1.12 -2.70 -5.08
C ALA A 73 0.76 -3.26 -3.69
N GLY A 74 1.65 -3.14 -2.71
CA GLY A 74 1.38 -3.58 -1.33
C GLY A 74 0.26 -2.77 -0.67
N VAL A 75 0.16 -1.47 -0.99
CA VAL A 75 -0.96 -0.63 -0.55
C VAL A 75 -2.27 -1.12 -1.15
N TYR A 76 -2.29 -1.44 -2.45
CA TYR A 76 -3.47 -1.97 -3.14
C TYR A 76 -3.99 -3.27 -2.50
N ASP A 77 -3.10 -4.25 -2.29
CA ASP A 77 -3.45 -5.52 -1.64
C ASP A 77 -3.99 -5.30 -0.21
N ALA A 78 -3.35 -4.45 0.56
CA ALA A 78 -3.82 -4.11 1.90
C ALA A 78 -5.18 -3.39 1.89
N LEU A 79 -5.41 -2.49 0.93
CA LEU A 79 -6.69 -1.80 0.78
C LEU A 79 -7.81 -2.76 0.39
N ARG A 80 -7.58 -3.71 -0.52
CA ARG A 80 -8.56 -4.76 -0.84
C ARG A 80 -8.96 -5.55 0.39
N TRP A 81 -7.99 -5.94 1.20
CA TRP A 81 -8.25 -6.60 2.47
C TRP A 81 -9.06 -5.73 3.45
N ILE A 82 -8.71 -4.45 3.61
CA ILE A 82 -9.46 -3.50 4.45
C ILE A 82 -10.91 -3.31 3.96
N LEU A 83 -11.13 -3.35 2.64
CA LEU A 83 -12.43 -3.18 2.01
C LEU A 83 -13.25 -4.48 1.93
N GLY A 84 -12.70 -5.62 2.35
CA GLY A 84 -13.37 -6.92 2.27
C GLY A 84 -13.54 -7.44 0.83
N LEU A 85 -12.64 -7.04 -0.08
CA LEU A 85 -12.61 -7.45 -1.50
C LEU A 85 -11.61 -8.60 -1.74
N ASP A 86 -11.19 -9.28 -0.67
CA ASP A 86 -10.23 -10.38 -0.64
C ASP A 86 -10.96 -11.72 -0.74
#